data_AF-A0AAN6XT41-F1
#
_entry.id   AF-A0AAN6XT41-F1
#
_cell.length_a   1.000
_cell.length_b   1.000
_cell.length_c   1.000
_cell.angle_alpha   90.00
_cell.angle_beta   90.00
_cell.angle_gamma   90.00
#
_symmetry.space_group_name_H-M   'P 1'
#
loop_
_entity.id
_entity.type
_entity.pdbx_description
1 polymer ?
#
loop_
_entity_poly.entity_id
_entity_poly.type
_entity_poly.pdbx_seq_one_letter_code
_entity_poly.pdbx_strand_id
1 'polypeptide(L)'
;KRATQLESLPSRLVRRDAIECFAENCEKIWQDWTLLLRKTTLPLNIASSDTRVIAAFRAVDSVISGKRGTSVLRWLAYVRLMVLFDSVKAVVRAERENGEAHRERGDRDISAVIDIYENAQRSPDRRGLRDMILKHRRIGKRVESLAGPSPLFLLIYSEEGEAVMYAVYHISH
;
A
#
# COMPACT_ATOMS: atom_id res chain seq x y z
N LYS A 1 26.12 -2.90 24.93
CA LYS A 1 25.48 -1.71 24.30
C LYS A 1 24.59 -2.04 23.10
N ARG A 2 25.03 -2.80 22.08
CA ARG A 2 24.14 -3.23 20.96
C ARG A 2 23.00 -4.18 21.39
N ALA A 3 23.25 -5.12 22.31
CA ALA A 3 22.23 -6.06 22.81
C ALA A 3 21.08 -5.35 23.57
N THR A 4 21.40 -4.37 24.41
CA THR A 4 20.43 -3.60 25.21
C THR A 4 19.53 -2.69 24.36
N GLN A 5 20.00 -2.26 23.18
CA GLN A 5 19.16 -1.53 22.21
C GLN A 5 18.16 -2.44 21.49
N LEU A 6 18.49 -3.72 21.31
CA LEU A 6 17.60 -4.68 20.65
C LEU A 6 16.46 -5.11 21.58
N GLU A 7 16.73 -5.27 22.88
CA GLU A 7 15.71 -5.64 23.89
C GLU A 7 14.67 -4.55 24.13
N SER A 8 15.03 -3.28 23.96
CA SER A 8 14.09 -2.16 24.08
C SER A 8 13.31 -1.87 22.78
N LEU A 9 13.73 -2.42 21.64
CA LEU A 9 13.11 -2.15 20.34
C LEU A 9 11.64 -2.58 20.30
N PRO A 10 11.27 -3.83 20.67
CA PRO A 10 9.86 -4.28 20.63
C PRO A 10 8.94 -3.39 21.48
N SER A 11 9.43 -2.94 22.65
CA SER A 11 8.69 -2.06 23.56
C SER A 11 8.46 -0.64 23.03
N ARG A 12 9.15 -0.27 21.93
CA ARG A 12 9.01 1.01 21.23
C ARG A 12 8.23 0.90 19.93
N LEU A 13 8.01 -0.30 19.40
CA LEU A 13 7.23 -0.54 18.17
C LEU A 13 5.73 -0.50 18.43
N VAL A 14 5.31 -0.85 19.64
CA VAL A 14 3.90 -0.81 20.06
C VAL A 14 3.68 0.45 20.87
N ARG A 15 2.58 1.17 20.58
CA ARG A 15 2.17 2.36 21.32
C ARG A 15 1.75 1.95 22.73
N ARG A 16 2.22 2.68 23.74
CA ARG A 16 1.84 2.46 25.14
C ARG A 16 0.42 2.95 25.43
N ASP A 17 -0.03 3.94 24.67
CA ASP A 17 -1.32 4.63 24.72
C ASP A 17 -2.20 4.22 23.52
N ALA A 18 -2.11 2.95 23.09
CA ALA A 18 -2.81 2.46 21.91
C ALA A 18 -4.34 2.59 22.03
N ILE A 19 -4.87 2.35 23.24
CA ILE A 19 -6.32 2.40 23.50
C ILE A 19 -6.81 3.85 23.49
N GLU A 20 -6.10 4.75 24.16
CA GLU A 20 -6.43 6.17 24.22
C GLU A 20 -6.37 6.80 22.83
N CYS A 21 -5.29 6.58 22.09
CA CYS A 21 -5.18 7.09 20.72
C CYS A 21 -6.25 6.50 19.79
N PHE A 22 -6.58 5.22 19.95
CA PHE A 22 -7.70 4.65 19.22
C PHE A 22 -9.00 5.38 19.57
N ALA A 23 -9.33 5.52 20.85
CA ALA A 23 -10.56 6.19 21.29
C ALA A 23 -10.66 7.64 20.78
N GLU A 24 -9.55 8.37 20.75
CA GLU A 24 -9.49 9.76 20.29
C GLU A 24 -9.55 9.91 18.76
N ASN A 25 -9.10 8.91 18.00
CA ASN A 25 -8.93 9.04 16.55
C ASN A 25 -9.81 8.10 15.72
N CYS A 26 -10.51 7.13 16.34
CA CYS A 26 -11.22 6.05 15.64
C CYS A 26 -12.24 6.58 14.63
N GLU A 27 -13.01 7.61 14.98
CA GLU A 27 -14.02 8.18 14.09
C GLU A 27 -13.38 8.78 12.84
N LYS A 28 -12.34 9.59 13.01
CA LYS A 28 -11.60 10.18 11.89
C LYS A 28 -10.93 9.12 11.02
N ILE A 29 -10.29 8.14 11.65
CA ILE A 29 -9.63 7.02 10.94
C ILE A 29 -10.67 6.24 10.13
N TRP A 30 -11.85 5.98 10.71
CA TRP A 30 -12.93 5.28 10.04
C TRP A 30 -13.47 6.09 8.85
N GLN A 31 -13.65 7.40 9.01
CA GLN A 31 -14.09 8.29 7.93
C GLN A 31 -13.07 8.32 6.79
N ASP A 32 -11.79 8.55 7.10
CA ASP A 32 -10.70 8.60 6.11
C ASP A 32 -10.55 7.26 5.39
N TRP A 33 -10.63 6.15 6.13
CA TRP A 33 -10.56 4.80 5.58
C TRP A 33 -11.74 4.50 4.66
N THR A 34 -12.96 4.82 5.08
CA THR A 34 -14.17 4.66 4.27
C THR A 34 -14.10 5.47 2.99
N LEU A 35 -13.60 6.72 3.07
CA LEU A 35 -13.41 7.57 1.89
C LEU A 35 -12.39 6.96 0.92
N LEU A 36 -11.28 6.42 1.44
CA LEU A 36 -10.28 5.74 0.61
C LEU A 36 -10.85 4.48 -0.04
N LEU A 37 -11.59 3.66 0.70
CA LEU A 37 -12.27 2.48 0.17
C LEU A 37 -13.25 2.83 -0.94
N ARG A 38 -14.08 3.86 -0.76
CA ARG A 38 -15.02 4.31 -1.80
C ARG A 38 -14.32 4.71 -3.10
N LYS A 39 -13.15 5.34 -3.03
CA LYS A 39 -12.37 5.73 -4.22
C LYS A 39 -11.63 4.60 -4.89
N THR A 40 -11.47 3.46 -4.21
CA THR A 40 -10.55 2.40 -4.63
C THR A 40 -11.23 1.04 -4.77
N THR A 41 -12.51 0.92 -4.44
CA THR A 41 -13.29 -0.29 -4.71
C THR A 41 -13.64 -0.36 -6.17
N LEU A 42 -13.11 -1.37 -6.83
CA LEU A 42 -13.34 -1.63 -8.23
C LEU A 42 -14.63 -2.47 -8.39
N PRO A 43 -15.48 -2.15 -9.37
CA PRO A 43 -16.63 -2.99 -9.72
C PRO A 43 -16.20 -4.38 -10.17
N LEU A 44 -17.10 -5.35 -10.00
CA LEU A 44 -16.97 -6.66 -10.63
C LEU A 44 -16.98 -6.49 -12.16
N ASN A 45 -16.19 -7.29 -12.87
CA ASN A 45 -16.06 -7.30 -14.33
C ASN A 45 -15.53 -5.99 -14.94
N ILE A 46 -14.72 -5.25 -14.20
CA ILE A 46 -13.98 -4.11 -14.74
C ILE A 46 -12.82 -4.60 -15.63
N ALA A 47 -12.55 -3.92 -16.73
CA ALA A 47 -11.34 -4.14 -17.52
C ALA A 47 -10.11 -3.50 -16.86
N SER A 48 -8.93 -4.09 -17.03
CA SER A 48 -7.68 -3.58 -16.47
C SER A 48 -7.30 -2.20 -17.02
N SER A 49 -7.74 -1.88 -18.24
CA SER A 49 -7.57 -0.59 -18.92
C SER A 49 -8.57 0.50 -18.50
N ASP A 50 -9.57 0.16 -17.68
CA ASP A 50 -10.61 1.09 -17.28
C ASP A 50 -10.04 2.25 -16.45
N THR A 51 -10.50 3.48 -16.77
CA THR A 51 -10.07 4.71 -16.08
C THR A 51 -10.27 4.68 -14.56
N ARG A 52 -11.20 3.89 -14.04
CA ARG A 52 -11.43 3.70 -12.61
C ARG A 52 -10.29 2.93 -11.94
N VAL A 53 -9.63 2.00 -12.65
CA VAL A 53 -8.40 1.33 -12.17
C VAL A 53 -7.29 2.37 -11.98
N ILE A 54 -7.11 3.23 -12.98
CA ILE A 54 -6.15 4.34 -12.93
C ILE A 54 -6.48 5.30 -11.77
N ALA A 55 -7.75 5.67 -11.61
CA ALA A 55 -8.19 6.57 -10.56
C ALA A 55 -7.97 5.97 -9.16
N ALA A 56 -8.20 4.66 -8.99
CA ALA A 56 -7.97 3.95 -7.74
C ALA A 56 -6.49 3.96 -7.34
N PHE A 57 -5.58 3.63 -8.27
CA PHE A 57 -4.13 3.71 -8.01
C PHE A 57 -3.69 5.13 -7.63
N ARG A 58 -4.20 6.16 -8.32
CA ARG A 58 -3.91 7.56 -7.97
C ARG A 58 -4.43 7.94 -6.59
N ALA A 59 -5.63 7.48 -6.23
CA ALA A 59 -6.22 7.78 -4.92
C ALA A 59 -5.36 7.21 -3.79
N VAL A 60 -4.93 5.95 -3.91
CA VAL A 60 -4.02 5.33 -2.92
C VAL A 60 -2.67 6.03 -2.90
N ASP A 61 -2.07 6.29 -4.07
CA ASP A 61 -0.75 6.94 -4.14
C ASP A 61 -0.76 8.33 -3.50
N SER A 62 -1.83 9.10 -3.71
CA SER A 62 -1.97 10.44 -3.11
C SER A 62 -1.94 10.43 -1.58
N VAL A 63 -2.42 9.34 -0.96
CA VAL A 63 -2.38 9.15 0.49
C VAL A 63 -1.00 8.69 0.94
N ILE A 64 -0.38 7.77 0.19
CA ILE A 64 0.96 7.25 0.49
C ILE A 64 2.02 8.36 0.41
N SER A 65 2.02 9.07 -0.72
CA SER A 65 2.94 10.15 -1.06
C SER A 65 2.58 11.49 -0.38
N GLY A 66 1.41 11.56 0.25
CA GLY A 66 0.88 12.77 0.87
C GLY A 66 1.65 13.21 2.11
N LYS A 67 1.91 14.52 2.20
CA LYS A 67 2.40 15.18 3.43
C LYS A 67 1.30 15.40 4.47
N ARG A 68 0.03 15.29 4.06
CA ARG A 68 -1.15 15.51 4.89
C ARG A 68 -1.87 14.18 5.09
N GLY A 69 -1.53 13.48 6.16
CA GLY A 69 -2.13 12.21 6.55
C GLY A 69 -1.49 11.71 7.83
N THR A 70 -2.26 11.01 8.67
CA THR A 70 -1.70 10.33 9.84
C THR A 70 -0.88 9.12 9.38
N SER A 71 0.09 8.70 10.19
CA SER A 71 0.86 7.46 10.01
C SER A 71 -0.06 6.25 9.73
N VAL A 72 -1.13 6.16 10.51
CA VAL A 72 -2.19 5.15 10.38
C VAL A 72 -2.84 5.15 9.00
N LEU A 73 -3.28 6.31 8.50
CA LEU A 73 -3.96 6.37 7.21
C LEU A 73 -3.02 5.94 6.07
N ARG A 74 -1.73 6.26 6.18
CA ARG A 74 -0.70 5.83 5.22
C ARG A 74 -0.55 4.30 5.23
N TRP A 75 -0.54 3.70 6.40
CA TRP A 75 -0.53 2.24 6.56
C TRP A 75 -1.77 1.56 5.98
N LEU A 76 -2.95 2.10 6.26
CA LEU A 76 -4.19 1.61 5.65
C LEU A 76 -4.15 1.73 4.12
N ALA A 77 -3.58 2.81 3.59
CA ALA A 77 -3.38 2.98 2.15
C ALA A 77 -2.41 1.94 1.57
N TYR A 78 -1.34 1.57 2.28
CA TYR A 78 -0.46 0.48 1.88
C TYR A 78 -1.17 -0.88 1.83
N VAL A 79 -2.01 -1.20 2.82
CA VAL A 79 -2.85 -2.41 2.76
C VAL A 79 -3.78 -2.33 1.56
N ARG A 80 -4.42 -1.17 1.34
CA ARG A 80 -5.31 -1.00 0.19
C ARG A 80 -4.60 -1.15 -1.15
N LEU A 81 -3.35 -0.70 -1.23
CA LEU A 81 -2.52 -0.88 -2.41
C LEU A 81 -2.35 -2.37 -2.74
N MET A 82 -2.09 -3.22 -1.74
CA MET A 82 -1.92 -4.66 -1.96
C MET A 82 -3.22 -5.33 -2.43
N VAL A 83 -4.35 -4.99 -1.81
CA VAL A 83 -5.67 -5.44 -2.27
C VAL A 83 -5.94 -5.01 -3.72
N LEU A 84 -5.59 -3.78 -4.10
CA LEU A 84 -5.70 -3.31 -5.48
C LEU A 84 -4.80 -4.11 -6.43
N PHE A 85 -3.53 -4.33 -6.05
CA PHE A 85 -2.59 -5.11 -6.85
C PHE A 85 -3.13 -6.51 -7.14
N ASP A 86 -3.66 -7.20 -6.14
CA ASP A 86 -4.20 -8.54 -6.31
C ASP A 86 -5.50 -8.55 -7.13
N SER A 87 -6.38 -7.56 -6.92
CA SER A 87 -7.62 -7.41 -7.70
C SER A 87 -7.32 -7.19 -9.18
N VAL A 88 -6.44 -6.24 -9.51
CA VAL A 88 -6.09 -5.93 -10.91
C VAL A 88 -5.29 -7.07 -11.53
N LYS A 89 -4.43 -7.76 -10.75
CA LYS A 89 -3.74 -8.96 -11.22
C LYS A 89 -4.73 -10.07 -11.60
N ALA A 90 -5.79 -10.26 -10.82
CA ALA A 90 -6.83 -11.24 -11.13
C ALA A 90 -7.60 -10.86 -12.41
N VAL A 91 -7.91 -9.59 -12.59
CA VAL A 91 -8.53 -9.06 -13.84
C VAL A 91 -7.62 -9.31 -15.04
N VAL A 92 -6.36 -8.88 -14.99
CA VAL A 92 -5.38 -9.07 -16.07
C VAL A 92 -5.23 -10.55 -16.42
N ARG A 93 -5.23 -11.42 -15.40
CA ARG A 93 -5.17 -12.86 -15.61
C ARG A 93 -6.40 -13.38 -16.36
N ALA A 94 -7.60 -12.96 -15.98
CA ALA A 94 -8.84 -13.35 -16.64
C ALA A 94 -8.89 -12.85 -18.10
N GLU A 95 -8.52 -11.60 -18.36
CA GLU A 95 -8.44 -11.03 -19.72
C GLU A 95 -7.48 -11.86 -20.62
N ARG A 96 -6.34 -12.29 -20.07
CA ARG A 96 -5.38 -13.15 -20.78
C ARG A 96 -5.94 -14.55 -21.05
N GLU A 97 -6.62 -15.13 -20.07
CA GLU A 97 -7.24 -16.45 -20.20
C GLU A 97 -8.37 -16.44 -21.26
N ASN A 98 -9.05 -15.30 -21.43
CA ASN A 98 -10.06 -15.08 -22.46
C ASN A 98 -9.50 -14.67 -23.83
N GLY A 99 -8.18 -14.48 -23.95
CA GLY A 99 -7.52 -14.05 -25.21
C GLY A 99 -7.66 -12.56 -25.53
N GLU A 100 -8.12 -11.74 -24.58
CA GLU A 100 -8.32 -10.30 -24.74
C GLU A 100 -7.00 -9.51 -24.63
N ALA A 101 -5.97 -10.11 -24.04
CA ALA A 101 -4.64 -9.52 -23.90
C ALA A 101 -3.55 -10.49 -24.38
N HIS A 102 -2.64 -10.01 -25.25
CA HIS A 102 -1.50 -10.79 -25.73
C HIS A 102 -0.46 -11.00 -24.62
N ARG A 103 0.12 -12.21 -24.56
CA ARG A 103 1.26 -12.54 -23.69
C ARG A 103 2.55 -12.48 -24.51
N GLU A 104 3.48 -11.62 -24.08
CA GLU A 104 4.88 -11.76 -24.48
C GLU A 104 5.61 -12.75 -23.56
N ARG A 105 6.59 -13.47 -24.10
CA ARG A 105 7.35 -14.47 -23.34
C ARG A 105 8.13 -13.78 -22.21
N GLY A 106 7.82 -14.12 -20.97
CA GLY A 106 8.41 -13.51 -19.77
C GLY A 106 7.54 -12.46 -19.08
N ASP A 107 6.40 -12.11 -19.67
CA ASP A 107 5.47 -11.15 -19.10
C ASP A 107 4.57 -11.78 -18.01
N ARG A 108 4.91 -11.51 -16.76
CA ARG A 108 4.14 -11.96 -15.59
C ARG A 108 2.96 -11.00 -15.37
N ASP A 109 1.83 -11.54 -14.92
CA ASP A 109 0.63 -10.70 -14.63
C ASP A 109 0.95 -9.55 -13.66
N ILE A 110 1.90 -9.74 -12.74
CA ILE A 110 2.36 -8.69 -11.83
C ILE A 110 3.11 -7.55 -12.53
N SER A 111 3.84 -7.83 -13.62
CA SER A 111 4.53 -6.83 -14.42
C SER A 111 3.51 -5.90 -15.08
N ALA A 112 2.47 -6.47 -15.69
CA ALA A 112 1.38 -5.70 -16.27
C ALA A 112 0.69 -4.78 -15.25
N VAL A 113 0.45 -5.25 -14.01
CA VAL A 113 -0.12 -4.40 -12.95
C VAL A 113 0.83 -3.25 -12.57
N ILE A 114 2.13 -3.50 -12.50
CA ILE A 114 3.13 -2.44 -12.26
C ILE A 114 3.08 -1.41 -13.38
N ASP A 115 2.97 -1.84 -14.63
CA ASP A 115 2.93 -0.94 -15.78
C ASP A 115 1.63 -0.13 -15.80
N ILE A 116 0.49 -0.72 -15.40
CA ILE A 116 -0.78 0.00 -15.19
C ILE A 116 -0.63 1.07 -14.10
N TYR A 117 -0.02 0.72 -12.96
CA TYR A 117 0.21 1.67 -11.87
C TYR A 117 1.19 2.78 -12.28
N GLU A 118 2.21 2.46 -13.08
CA GLU A 118 3.15 3.42 -13.66
C GLU A 118 2.43 4.40 -14.61
N ASN A 119 1.61 3.88 -15.52
CA ASN A 119 0.79 4.68 -16.43
C ASN A 119 -0.28 5.51 -15.69
N ALA A 120 -0.70 5.06 -14.51
CA ALA A 120 -1.59 5.84 -13.67
C ALA A 120 -0.90 7.12 -13.15
N GLN A 121 0.43 7.16 -13.01
CA GLN A 121 1.11 8.35 -12.50
C GLN A 121 1.18 9.45 -13.58
N ARG A 122 0.67 10.64 -13.26
CA ARG A 122 0.77 11.83 -14.13
C ARG A 122 2.10 12.56 -13.93
N SER A 123 3.21 11.83 -13.83
CA SER A 123 4.53 12.45 -13.66
C SER A 123 5.18 12.69 -15.04
N PRO A 124 5.57 13.93 -15.38
CA PRO A 124 6.35 14.20 -16.58
C PRO A 124 7.78 13.64 -16.46
N ASP A 125 8.30 13.48 -15.23
CA ASP A 125 9.55 12.77 -14.98
C ASP A 125 9.26 11.31 -14.57
N ARG A 126 9.59 10.37 -15.45
CA ARG A 126 9.44 8.93 -15.20
C ARG A 126 10.67 8.32 -14.53
N ARG A 127 11.77 9.07 -14.35
CA ARG A 127 12.97 8.54 -13.68
C ARG A 127 12.65 8.15 -12.24
N GLY A 128 13.01 6.92 -11.88
CA GLY A 128 12.79 6.37 -10.55
C GLY A 128 11.32 6.06 -10.20
N LEU A 129 10.37 6.29 -11.12
CA LEU A 129 8.95 6.02 -10.90
C LEU A 129 8.71 4.54 -10.63
N ARG A 130 9.31 3.68 -11.46
CA ARG A 130 9.24 2.22 -11.29
C ARG A 130 9.87 1.77 -9.98
N ASP A 131 11.01 2.33 -9.59
CA ASP A 131 11.67 2.00 -8.32
C ASP A 131 10.82 2.40 -7.11
N MET A 132 10.16 3.55 -7.18
CA MET A 132 9.23 4.03 -6.17
C MET A 132 7.99 3.13 -6.08
N ILE A 133 7.41 2.71 -7.22
CA ILE A 133 6.32 1.72 -7.23
C ILE A 133 6.75 0.39 -6.60
N LEU A 134 7.92 -0.11 -6.96
CA LEU A 134 8.50 -1.33 -6.38
C LEU A 134 8.77 -1.16 -4.88
N LYS A 135 9.14 0.04 -4.43
CA LYS A 135 9.30 0.38 -3.01
C LYS A 135 7.96 0.37 -2.29
N HIS A 136 6.93 1.04 -2.83
CA HIS A 136 5.58 1.04 -2.27
C HIS A 136 5.03 -0.38 -2.14
N ARG A 137 5.23 -1.22 -3.15
CA ARG A 137 4.82 -2.62 -3.09
C ARG A 137 5.55 -3.42 -2.01
N ARG A 138 6.86 -3.21 -1.85
CA ARG A 138 7.64 -3.89 -0.79
C ARG A 138 7.19 -3.48 0.60
N ILE A 139 6.93 -2.20 0.82
CA ILE A 139 6.39 -1.70 2.09
C ILE A 139 4.98 -2.24 2.30
N GLY A 140 4.13 -2.18 1.28
CA GLY A 140 2.76 -2.69 1.29
C GLY A 140 2.68 -4.13 1.79
N LYS A 141 3.51 -5.03 1.24
CA LYS A 141 3.58 -6.43 1.69
C LYS A 141 3.95 -6.60 3.17
N ARG A 142 4.86 -5.75 3.67
CA ARG A 142 5.27 -5.81 5.08
C ARG A 142 4.14 -5.31 5.99
N VAL A 143 3.51 -4.21 5.61
CA VAL A 143 2.38 -3.62 6.34
C VAL A 143 1.19 -4.58 6.34
N GLU A 144 0.86 -5.21 5.21
CA GLU A 144 -0.17 -6.23 5.11
C GLU A 144 0.12 -7.42 6.03
N SER A 145 1.38 -7.88 6.09
CA SER A 145 1.79 -8.94 7.03
C SER A 145 1.62 -8.54 8.49
N LEU A 146 1.82 -7.26 8.84
CA LEU A 146 1.63 -6.75 10.21
C LEU A 146 0.16 -6.59 10.57
N ALA A 147 -0.67 -6.15 9.62
CA ALA A 147 -2.10 -6.04 9.80
C ALA A 147 -2.73 -7.41 10.17
N GLY A 148 -2.16 -8.50 9.65
CA GLY A 148 -2.68 -9.83 9.88
C GLY A 148 -4.15 -9.93 9.40
N PRO A 149 -5.09 -10.39 10.24
CA PRO A 149 -6.48 -10.57 9.81
C PRO A 149 -7.27 -9.26 9.70
N SER A 150 -6.77 -8.13 10.23
CA SER A 150 -7.50 -6.86 10.19
C SER A 150 -6.57 -5.65 10.00
N PRO A 151 -6.83 -4.76 9.01
CA PRO A 151 -6.09 -3.52 8.84
C PRO A 151 -6.08 -2.62 10.10
N LEU A 152 -7.08 -2.77 10.98
CA LEU A 152 -7.16 -1.99 12.22
C LEU A 152 -6.11 -2.39 13.25
N PHE A 153 -5.48 -3.56 13.14
CA PHE A 153 -4.35 -3.91 14.02
C PHE A 153 -3.15 -3.00 13.81
N LEU A 154 -3.09 -2.27 12.70
CA LEU A 154 -2.04 -1.29 12.48
C LEU A 154 -2.10 -0.13 13.50
N LEU A 155 -3.23 0.09 14.18
CA LEU A 155 -3.43 1.16 15.16
C LEU A 155 -2.57 1.01 16.42
N ILE A 156 -2.11 -0.20 16.71
CA ILE A 156 -1.32 -0.47 17.92
C ILE A 156 0.15 -0.10 17.73
N TYR A 157 0.61 0.11 16.50
CA TYR A 157 2.02 0.36 16.22
C TYR A 157 2.35 1.86 16.27
N SER A 158 3.53 2.18 16.77
CA SER A 158 4.04 3.55 16.92
C SER A 158 4.63 4.11 15.63
N GLU A 159 4.97 5.40 15.63
CA GLU A 159 5.72 6.02 14.54
C GLU A 159 7.11 5.38 14.36
N GLU A 160 7.73 4.88 15.43
CA GLU A 160 8.95 4.09 15.32
C GLU A 160 8.72 2.74 14.62
N GLY A 161 7.55 2.12 14.85
CA GLY A 161 7.11 0.97 14.06
C GLY A 161 7.01 1.31 12.57
N GLU A 162 6.50 2.49 12.25
CA GLU A 162 6.42 2.99 10.88
C GLU A 162 7.82 3.21 10.29
N ALA A 163 8.72 3.83 11.06
CA ALA A 163 10.10 4.07 10.65
C ALA A 163 10.84 2.77 10.32
N VAL A 164 10.66 1.69 11.11
CA VAL A 164 11.28 0.39 10.81
C VAL A 164 10.82 -0.17 9.46
N MET A 165 9.55 0.02 9.09
CA MET A 165 9.03 -0.43 7.80
C MET A 165 9.70 0.29 6.62
N TYR A 166 10.08 1.56 6.81
CA TYR A 166 10.79 2.36 5.82
C TYR A 166 12.32 2.24 5.88
N ALA A 167 12.91 1.99 7.06
CA ALA A 167 14.34 2.14 7.35
C ALA A 167 15.23 0.96 6.90
N VAL A 168 14.66 -0.18 6.51
CA VAL A 168 15.42 -1.34 5.96
C VAL A 168 16.05 -1.04 4.58
N TYR A 169 16.20 0.23 4.20
CA TYR A 169 16.87 0.67 2.96
C TYR A 169 17.97 1.73 3.16
N HIS A 170 18.32 2.12 4.39
CA HIS A 170 19.50 2.99 4.63
C HIS A 170 20.80 2.23 4.94
N ILE A 171 20.81 0.89 4.90
CA ILE A 171 22.00 0.06 5.18
C ILE A 171 22.43 -0.74 3.93
N SER A 172 22.16 -0.22 2.72
CA SER A 172 22.60 -0.89 1.49
C SER A 172 22.96 0.12 0.41
N HIS A 173 23.88 1.03 0.71
CA HIS A 173 24.78 1.68 -0.24
C HIS A 173 26.17 1.72 0.39
#